data_AF-A0A7S0LB79-F1
#
_entry.id   AF-A0A7S0LB79-F1
#
_cell.length_a   1.000
_cell.length_b   1.000
_cell.length_c   1.000
_cell.angle_alpha   90.00
_cell.angle_beta   90.00
_cell.angle_gamma   90.00
#
_symmetry.space_group_name_H-M   'P 1'
#
loop_
_entity.id
_entity.type
_entity.pdbx_description
1 polymer ?
#
loop_
_entity_poly.entity_id
_entity_poly.type
_entity_poly.pdbx_seq_one_letter_code
_entity_poly.pdbx_strand_id
1 'polypeptide(L)'
;DEPDGVEGFVALSKPFAHAQGPGICCSPLAANLLGAIACLLRKEAAQGGSLRAGPAAQLASQVEERARSAGLPLDFDSAEAVKARKKLAVGSTSSGMGIVVPYDSGSQIGYRKLHVTGKELRKLLDRIKGAPPAERVKHQADLDELINWANIANDESDFGASLQLGLDLLNHDALFAPHAAQMLCTAYTLLGREGYATIARMHAKQRRATAS
;
A
#
# COMPACT_ATOMS: atom_id res chain seq x y z
N ASP A 1 -2.43 6.30 -7.41
CA ASP A 1 -2.03 7.71 -7.38
C ASP A 1 -0.95 7.95 -8.42
N GLU A 2 -0.85 9.18 -8.91
CA GLU A 2 0.08 9.58 -9.97
C GLU A 2 1.44 9.98 -9.39
N PRO A 3 2.56 9.71 -10.08
CA PRO A 3 3.89 10.12 -9.63
C PRO A 3 4.02 11.64 -9.49
N ASP A 4 3.37 12.40 -10.38
CA ASP A 4 3.39 13.86 -10.39
C ASP A 4 2.16 14.48 -9.68
N GLY A 5 1.43 13.66 -8.91
CA GLY A 5 0.28 14.12 -8.14
C GLY A 5 0.67 15.17 -7.10
N VAL A 6 0.03 16.33 -7.14
CA VAL A 6 0.26 17.44 -6.21
C VAL A 6 -0.44 17.24 -4.86
N GLU A 7 -1.42 16.34 -4.82
CA GLU A 7 -2.20 16.00 -3.63
C GLU A 7 -1.66 14.72 -2.99
N GLY A 8 -0.94 14.89 -1.88
CA GLY A 8 -0.41 13.79 -1.08
C GLY A 8 -0.98 13.79 0.33
N PHE A 9 -0.81 12.68 1.03
CA PHE A 9 -1.03 12.56 2.46
C PHE A 9 0.14 11.82 3.08
N VAL A 10 0.31 11.99 4.39
CA VAL A 10 1.27 11.23 5.17
C VAL A 10 0.53 10.04 5.77
N ALA A 11 1.12 8.85 5.60
CA ALA A 11 0.65 7.62 6.22
C ALA A 11 1.72 7.04 7.15
N LEU A 12 1.26 6.34 8.18
CA LEU A 12 2.13 5.57 9.06
C LEU A 12 2.04 4.10 8.70
N SER A 13 3.17 3.46 8.46
CA SER A 13 3.27 2.02 8.30
C SER A 13 3.52 1.33 9.63
N LYS A 14 2.85 0.19 9.86
CA LYS A 14 3.12 -0.71 10.98
C LYS A 14 3.19 -2.15 10.47
N PRO A 15 4.05 -3.01 11.03
CA PRO A 15 3.95 -4.44 10.79
C PRO A 15 2.54 -4.94 11.12
N PHE A 16 2.08 -5.94 10.38
CA PHE A 16 0.86 -6.62 10.76
C PHE A 16 0.97 -7.26 12.15
N ALA A 17 -0.16 -7.46 12.81
CA ALA A 17 -0.20 -8.24 14.04
C ALA A 17 0.29 -9.67 13.74
N HIS A 18 0.96 -10.31 14.70
CA HIS A 18 1.53 -11.65 14.50
C HIS A 18 0.52 -12.66 13.91
N ALA A 19 -0.73 -12.63 14.37
CA ALA A 19 -1.82 -13.50 13.89
C ALA A 19 -2.19 -13.30 12.41
N GLN A 20 -1.84 -12.17 11.81
CA GLN A 20 -2.10 -11.90 10.41
C GLN A 20 -0.98 -12.43 9.51
N GLY A 21 0.25 -12.62 10.02
CA GLY A 21 1.40 -13.06 9.24
C GLY A 21 2.28 -11.90 8.73
N PRO A 22 3.17 -12.14 7.75
CA PRO A 22 4.16 -11.15 7.29
C PRO A 22 3.52 -10.01 6.49
N GLY A 23 4.11 -8.82 6.56
CA GLY A 23 3.67 -7.64 5.81
C GLY A 23 3.41 -6.43 6.68
N ILE A 24 2.98 -5.33 6.05
CA ILE A 24 2.67 -4.07 6.72
C ILE A 24 1.25 -3.60 6.42
N CYS A 25 0.68 -2.88 7.39
CA CYS A 25 -0.50 -2.03 7.20
C CYS A 25 -0.02 -0.58 7.15
N CYS A 26 -0.54 0.18 6.20
CA CYS A 26 -0.37 1.63 6.14
C CYS A 26 -1.71 2.28 6.43
N SER A 27 -1.71 3.34 7.24
CA SER A 27 -2.91 4.10 7.56
C SER A 27 -2.65 5.59 7.34
N PRO A 28 -3.48 6.29 6.54
CA PRO A 28 -3.46 7.74 6.45
C PRO A 28 -3.49 8.37 7.84
N LEU A 29 -2.66 9.40 8.02
CA LEU A 29 -2.46 10.06 9.30
C LEU A 29 -2.82 11.54 9.22
N ALA A 30 -2.37 12.24 8.19
CA ALA A 30 -2.63 13.66 7.98
C ALA A 30 -2.35 14.06 6.53
N ALA A 31 -2.81 15.24 6.10
CA ALA A 31 -2.55 15.77 4.76
C ALA A 31 -1.09 16.20 4.53
N ASN A 32 -0.34 16.51 5.60
CA ASN A 32 1.05 16.97 5.50
C ASN A 32 1.88 16.54 6.71
N LEU A 33 3.20 16.77 6.62
CA LEU A 33 4.15 16.33 7.63
C LEU A 33 3.96 17.02 8.98
N LEU A 34 3.66 18.32 9.01
CA LEU A 34 3.43 19.02 10.28
C LEU A 34 2.16 18.51 10.97
N GLY A 35 1.10 18.26 10.20
CA GLY A 35 -0.12 17.60 10.69
C GLY A 35 0.17 16.21 11.25
N ALA A 36 0.99 15.42 10.56
CA ALA A 36 1.37 14.08 11.02
C ALA A 36 2.19 14.12 12.32
N ILE A 37 3.17 15.02 12.41
CA ILE A 37 4.01 15.20 13.61
C ILE A 37 3.14 15.65 14.79
N ALA A 38 2.28 16.65 14.59
CA ALA A 38 1.36 17.10 15.63
C ALA A 38 0.44 15.97 16.09
N CYS A 39 -0.13 15.17 15.17
CA CYS A 39 -0.96 14.02 15.51
C CYS A 39 -0.20 12.99 16.38
N LEU A 40 1.07 12.70 16.05
CA LEU A 40 1.91 11.79 16.85
C LEU A 40 2.24 12.37 18.23
N LEU A 41 2.58 13.67 18.31
CA LEU A 41 2.85 14.35 19.58
C LEU A 41 1.60 14.41 20.47
N ARG A 42 0.42 14.63 19.90
CA ARG A 42 -0.86 14.58 20.64
C ARG A 42 -1.16 13.18 21.17
N LYS A 43 -0.86 12.12 20.39
CA LYS A 43 -0.97 10.73 20.86
C LYS A 43 -0.01 10.46 22.03
N GLU A 44 1.24 10.91 21.92
CA GLU A 44 2.22 10.80 23.00
C GLU A 44 1.81 11.63 24.23
N ALA A 45 1.19 12.79 24.05
CA ALA A 45 0.68 13.60 25.16
C ALA A 45 -0.46 12.89 25.91
N ALA A 46 -1.32 12.15 25.20
CA ALA A 46 -2.45 11.43 25.77
C ALA A 46 -2.08 10.06 26.38
N GLN A 47 -1.08 9.37 25.81
CA GLN A 47 -0.72 7.99 26.15
C GLN A 47 0.64 7.87 26.86
N GLY A 48 1.44 8.94 26.85
CA GLY A 48 2.76 8.99 27.46
C GLY A 48 2.71 9.06 28.98
N GLY A 49 3.82 8.71 29.62
CA GLY A 49 3.99 8.90 31.07
C GLY A 49 4.04 10.39 31.44
N SER A 50 3.83 10.70 32.73
CA SER A 50 3.75 12.07 33.26
C SER A 50 4.91 12.98 32.83
N LEU A 51 6.12 12.43 32.68
CA LEU A 51 7.32 13.16 32.24
C LEU A 51 7.30 13.59 30.76
N ARG A 52 6.62 12.84 29.89
CA ARG A 52 6.58 13.11 28.44
C ARG A 52 5.32 13.86 28.01
N ALA A 53 4.23 13.70 28.76
CA ALA A 53 2.93 14.26 28.41
C ALA A 53 2.95 15.79 28.25
N GLY A 54 3.53 16.51 29.22
CA GLY A 54 3.62 17.98 29.18
C GLY A 54 4.44 18.52 28.01
N PRO A 55 5.72 18.09 27.84
CA PRO A 55 6.54 18.50 26.71
C PRO A 55 5.93 18.15 25.35
N ALA A 56 5.34 16.96 25.21
CA ALA A 56 4.69 16.55 23.97
C ALA A 56 3.50 17.46 23.60
N ALA A 57 2.68 17.84 24.60
CA ALA A 57 1.56 18.76 24.38
C ALA A 57 2.03 20.16 23.99
N GLN A 58 3.11 20.66 24.60
CA GLN A 58 3.69 21.97 24.27
C GLN A 58 4.27 21.97 22.85
N LEU A 59 5.05 20.95 22.48
CA LEU A 59 5.59 20.80 21.13
C LEU A 59 4.49 20.66 20.08
N ALA A 60 3.43 19.91 20.37
CA ALA A 60 2.28 19.79 19.46
C ALA A 60 1.71 21.18 19.15
N SER A 61 1.43 22.00 20.17
CA SER A 61 0.91 23.36 19.97
C SER A 61 1.84 24.25 19.13
N GLN A 62 3.16 24.15 19.31
CA GLN A 62 4.14 24.89 18.50
C GLN A 62 4.13 24.46 17.03
N VAL A 63 4.07 23.15 16.77
CA VAL A 63 4.00 22.61 15.40
C VAL A 63 2.70 23.04 14.71
N GLU A 64 1.59 23.05 15.44
CA GLU A 64 0.30 23.50 14.93
C GLU A 64 0.29 25.00 14.59
N GLU A 65 0.88 25.84 15.43
CA GLU A 65 1.05 27.26 15.14
C GLU A 65 1.96 27.49 13.93
N ARG A 66 3.03 26.70 13.79
CA ARG A 66 3.90 26.76 12.62
C ARG A 66 3.16 26.36 11.34
N ALA A 67 2.32 25.33 11.39
CA ALA A 67 1.51 24.93 10.25
C ALA A 67 0.49 26.01 9.86
N ARG A 68 -0.20 26.61 10.85
CA ARG A 68 -1.14 27.72 10.62
C ARG A 68 -0.45 28.92 9.97
N SER A 69 0.71 29.33 10.49
CA SER A 69 1.47 30.45 9.92
C SER A 69 2.02 30.16 8.51
N ALA A 70 2.22 28.89 8.17
CA ALA A 70 2.58 28.45 6.82
C ALA A 70 1.38 28.23 5.89
N GLY A 71 0.14 28.45 6.35
CA GLY A 71 -1.09 28.21 5.58
C GLY A 71 -1.37 26.72 5.29
N LEU A 72 -0.78 25.80 6.07
CA LEU A 72 -0.93 24.37 5.87
C LEU A 72 -2.17 23.84 6.63
N PRO A 73 -2.97 22.95 6.01
CA PRO A 73 -4.13 22.38 6.66
C PRO A 73 -3.73 21.53 7.87
N LEU A 74 -4.57 21.56 8.90
CA LEU A 74 -4.37 20.87 10.17
C LEU A 74 -5.35 19.70 10.35
N ASP A 75 -5.61 18.95 9.28
CA ASP A 75 -6.41 17.73 9.37
C ASP A 75 -5.63 16.65 10.11
N PHE A 76 -5.89 16.55 11.42
CA PHE A 76 -5.30 15.54 12.32
C PHE A 76 -6.13 14.28 12.42
N ASP A 77 -7.32 14.26 11.80
CA ASP A 77 -8.23 13.13 11.94
C ASP A 77 -7.87 12.02 10.96
N SER A 78 -7.11 11.06 11.47
CA SER A 78 -6.77 9.83 10.74
C SER A 78 -8.00 9.05 10.26
N ALA A 79 -9.14 9.12 10.94
CA ALA A 79 -10.34 8.41 10.51
C ALA A 79 -10.99 9.07 9.28
N GLU A 80 -11.05 10.40 9.26
CA GLU A 80 -11.52 11.15 8.09
C GLU A 80 -10.56 10.99 6.91
N ALA A 81 -9.24 11.06 7.15
CA ALA A 81 -8.22 10.82 6.15
C ALA A 81 -8.31 9.39 5.56
N VAL A 82 -8.52 8.38 6.40
CA VAL A 82 -8.77 6.99 5.97
C VAL A 82 -10.04 6.90 5.11
N LYS A 83 -11.13 7.57 5.53
CA LYS A 83 -12.39 7.57 4.80
C LYS A 83 -12.25 8.25 3.44
N ALA A 84 -11.58 9.40 3.38
CA ALA A 84 -11.28 10.11 2.15
C ALA A 84 -10.45 9.23 1.21
N ARG A 85 -9.39 8.58 1.72
CA ARG A 85 -8.56 7.69 0.91
C ARG A 85 -9.32 6.50 0.34
N LYS A 86 -10.19 5.89 1.15
CA LYS A 86 -11.03 4.76 0.72
C LYS A 86 -12.00 5.14 -0.39
N LYS A 87 -12.54 6.36 -0.38
CA LYS A 87 -13.45 6.84 -1.44
C LYS A 87 -12.76 6.96 -2.80
N LEU A 88 -11.46 7.27 -2.82
CA LEU A 88 -10.67 7.37 -4.05
C LEU A 88 -10.26 6.00 -4.59
N ALA A 89 -10.17 4.99 -3.72
CA ALA A 89 -9.67 3.68 -4.10
C ALA A 89 -10.72 2.88 -4.88
N VAL A 90 -10.34 2.35 -6.05
CA VAL A 90 -11.17 1.43 -6.83
C VAL A 90 -10.98 -0.03 -6.39
N GLY A 91 -9.83 -0.35 -5.80
CA GLY A 91 -9.50 -1.68 -5.29
C GLY A 91 -8.75 -1.60 -3.95
N SER A 92 -8.94 -2.59 -3.08
CA SER A 92 -8.26 -2.67 -1.79
C SER A 92 -6.99 -3.51 -1.89
N THR A 93 -5.93 -3.09 -1.20
CA THR A 93 -4.69 -3.86 -1.05
C THR A 93 -4.59 -4.36 0.38
N SER A 94 -3.80 -5.42 0.56
CA SER A 94 -3.39 -5.95 1.86
C SER A 94 -2.79 -4.86 2.77
N SER A 95 -2.05 -3.90 2.21
CA SER A 95 -1.52 -2.75 2.96
C SER A 95 -2.58 -1.79 3.50
N GLY A 96 -3.84 -1.90 3.06
CA GLY A 96 -4.93 -1.03 3.48
C GLY A 96 -5.01 0.30 2.74
N MET A 97 -4.04 0.62 1.88
CA MET A 97 -4.02 1.87 1.11
C MET A 97 -4.94 1.85 -0.10
N GLY A 98 -5.10 0.69 -0.73
CA GLY A 98 -5.85 0.56 -1.96
C GLY A 98 -5.17 1.22 -3.16
N ILE A 99 -5.79 1.04 -4.33
CA ILE A 99 -5.28 1.53 -5.61
C ILE A 99 -6.21 2.58 -6.20
N VAL A 100 -5.63 3.56 -6.86
CA VAL A 100 -6.32 4.57 -7.66
C VAL A 100 -5.75 4.49 -9.07
N VAL A 101 -6.62 4.19 -10.02
CA VAL A 101 -6.35 4.10 -11.46
C VAL A 101 -7.49 4.79 -12.20
N PRO A 102 -7.28 5.26 -13.44
CA PRO A 102 -8.39 5.68 -14.29
C PRO A 102 -9.44 4.57 -14.36
N TYR A 103 -10.68 4.90 -14.05
CA TYR A 103 -11.80 3.98 -14.08
C TYR A 103 -13.02 4.69 -14.66
N ASP A 104 -13.53 4.17 -15.77
CA ASP A 104 -14.75 4.65 -16.41
C ASP A 104 -15.94 3.87 -15.85
N SER A 105 -16.83 4.54 -15.13
CA SER A 105 -18.01 3.90 -14.53
C SER A 105 -19.07 3.49 -15.55
N GLY A 106 -19.10 4.11 -16.72
CA GLY A 106 -20.07 3.82 -17.79
C GLY A 106 -19.71 2.56 -18.56
N SER A 107 -18.43 2.37 -18.89
CA SER A 107 -17.93 1.16 -19.55
C SER A 107 -17.45 0.07 -18.59
N GLN A 108 -17.26 0.42 -17.31
CA GLN A 108 -16.64 -0.43 -16.27
C GLN A 108 -15.20 -0.85 -16.61
N ILE A 109 -14.46 0.00 -17.33
CA ILE A 109 -13.08 -0.25 -17.76
C ILE A 109 -12.08 0.46 -16.84
N GLY A 110 -10.98 -0.21 -16.53
CA GLY A 110 -9.82 0.34 -15.82
C GLY A 110 -9.44 -0.48 -14.58
N TYR A 111 -10.42 -1.16 -14.01
CA TYR A 111 -10.22 -2.06 -12.88
C TYR A 111 -11.28 -3.14 -12.85
N ARG A 112 -10.81 -4.39 -12.75
CA ARG A 112 -11.65 -5.54 -12.41
C ARG A 112 -11.06 -6.29 -11.22
N LYS A 113 -11.95 -6.85 -10.41
CA LYS A 113 -11.57 -7.67 -9.27
C LYS A 113 -11.09 -9.04 -9.76
N LEU A 114 -9.97 -9.52 -9.22
CA LEU A 114 -9.54 -10.90 -9.42
C LEU A 114 -10.54 -11.88 -8.78
N HIS A 115 -10.56 -13.12 -9.26
CA HIS A 115 -11.47 -14.17 -8.79
C HIS A 115 -11.15 -14.66 -7.36
N VAL A 116 -10.16 -14.07 -6.67
CA VAL A 116 -9.79 -14.33 -5.28
C VAL A 116 -9.92 -13.07 -4.43
N THR A 117 -10.28 -13.26 -3.17
CA THR A 117 -10.21 -12.22 -2.14
C THR A 117 -8.77 -12.07 -1.63
N GLY A 118 -8.44 -10.90 -1.05
CA GLY A 118 -7.12 -10.70 -0.43
C GLY A 118 -6.79 -11.71 0.69
N LYS A 119 -7.80 -12.25 1.39
CA LYS A 119 -7.61 -13.32 2.38
C LYS A 119 -7.23 -14.65 1.72
N GLU A 120 -7.85 -14.99 0.60
CA GLU A 120 -7.55 -16.21 -0.15
C GLU A 120 -6.19 -16.13 -0.82
N LEU A 121 -5.86 -14.99 -1.44
CA LEU A 121 -4.53 -14.72 -1.98
C LEU A 121 -3.47 -14.91 -0.89
N ARG A 122 -3.67 -14.31 0.28
CA ARG A 122 -2.70 -14.45 1.38
C ARG A 122 -2.50 -15.89 1.83
N LYS A 123 -3.60 -16.66 1.98
CA LYS A 123 -3.52 -18.10 2.28
C LYS A 123 -2.76 -18.87 1.20
N LEU A 124 -2.94 -18.52 -0.07
CA LEU A 124 -2.16 -19.11 -1.16
C LEU A 124 -0.67 -18.80 -1.01
N LEU A 125 -0.30 -17.54 -0.77
CA LEU A 125 1.10 -17.13 -0.59
C LEU A 125 1.75 -17.81 0.63
N ASP A 126 1.02 -17.94 1.74
CA ASP A 126 1.49 -18.65 2.93
C ASP A 126 1.75 -20.14 2.62
N ARG A 127 0.88 -20.79 1.83
CA ARG A 127 1.10 -22.17 1.36
C ARG A 127 2.34 -22.29 0.49
N ILE A 128 2.56 -21.39 -0.47
CA ILE A 128 3.75 -21.41 -1.34
C ILE A 128 5.03 -21.27 -0.50
N LYS A 129 5.05 -20.31 0.43
CA LYS A 129 6.19 -20.05 1.31
C LYS A 129 6.50 -21.23 2.24
N GLY A 130 5.46 -21.83 2.83
CA GLY A 130 5.60 -22.94 3.78
C GLY A 130 5.80 -24.31 3.14
N ALA A 131 5.47 -24.48 1.87
CA ALA A 131 5.52 -25.79 1.21
C ALA A 131 6.95 -26.28 0.95
N PRO A 132 7.19 -27.61 1.06
CA PRO A 132 8.43 -28.23 0.60
C PRO A 132 8.56 -28.10 -0.93
N PRO A 133 9.78 -28.21 -1.49
CA PRO A 133 10.02 -28.00 -2.92
C PRO A 133 9.10 -28.78 -3.86
N ALA A 134 8.77 -30.04 -3.52
CA ALA A 134 7.91 -30.90 -4.34
C ALA A 134 6.45 -30.42 -4.41
N GLU A 135 5.92 -29.86 -3.32
CA GLU A 135 4.54 -29.36 -3.26
C GLU A 135 4.41 -27.90 -3.69
N ARG A 136 5.52 -27.14 -3.58
CA ARG A 136 5.58 -25.73 -3.97
C ARG A 136 5.21 -25.52 -5.43
N VAL A 137 5.57 -26.44 -6.32
CA VAL A 137 5.25 -26.36 -7.76
C VAL A 137 3.73 -26.28 -7.99
N LYS A 138 2.96 -27.08 -7.26
CA LYS A 138 1.49 -27.08 -7.40
C LYS A 138 0.89 -25.74 -6.97
N HIS A 139 1.31 -25.24 -5.80
CA HIS A 139 0.81 -23.94 -5.31
C HIS A 139 1.30 -22.76 -6.15
N GLN A 140 2.47 -22.89 -6.77
CA GLN A 140 2.96 -21.89 -7.71
C GLN A 140 2.07 -21.81 -8.95
N ALA A 141 1.57 -22.95 -9.46
CA ALA A 141 0.63 -22.96 -10.59
C ALA A 141 -0.67 -22.18 -10.28
N ASP A 142 -1.20 -22.28 -9.05
CA ASP A 142 -2.36 -21.49 -8.62
C ASP A 142 -2.07 -19.97 -8.67
N LEU A 143 -0.83 -19.54 -8.33
CA LEU A 143 -0.42 -18.15 -8.43
C LEU A 143 -0.17 -17.71 -9.88
N ASP A 144 0.40 -18.59 -10.70
CA ASP A 144 0.64 -18.33 -12.12
C ASP A 144 -0.68 -18.14 -12.88
N GLU A 145 -1.74 -18.86 -12.49
CA GLU A 145 -3.08 -18.65 -13.01
C GLU A 145 -3.60 -17.24 -12.67
N LEU A 146 -3.44 -16.78 -11.43
CA LEU A 146 -3.82 -15.42 -11.03
C LEU A 146 -3.05 -14.35 -11.82
N ILE A 147 -1.77 -14.58 -12.09
CA ILE A 147 -0.95 -13.72 -12.94
C ILE A 147 -1.50 -13.69 -14.36
N ASN A 148 -1.88 -14.85 -14.91
CA ASN A 148 -2.48 -14.94 -16.24
C ASN A 148 -3.80 -14.13 -16.32
N TRP A 149 -4.68 -14.27 -15.32
CA TRP A 149 -5.90 -13.47 -15.24
C TRP A 149 -5.64 -11.97 -15.16
N ALA A 150 -4.61 -11.55 -14.41
CA ALA A 150 -4.21 -10.15 -14.35
C ALA A 150 -3.65 -9.63 -15.68
N ASN A 151 -2.99 -10.48 -16.48
CA ASN A 151 -2.53 -10.12 -17.83
C ASN A 151 -3.69 -10.01 -18.82
N ILE A 152 -4.66 -10.93 -18.79
CA ILE A 152 -5.89 -10.81 -19.58
C ILE A 152 -6.62 -9.50 -19.26
N ALA A 153 -6.71 -9.16 -17.97
CA ALA A 153 -7.26 -7.88 -17.54
C ALA A 153 -6.49 -6.69 -18.16
N ASN A 154 -5.16 -6.76 -18.22
CA ASN A 154 -4.37 -5.72 -18.89
C ASN A 154 -4.71 -5.60 -20.38
N ASP A 155 -4.86 -6.71 -21.10
CA ASP A 155 -5.24 -6.68 -22.53
C ASP A 155 -6.62 -6.03 -22.75
N GLU A 156 -7.51 -6.15 -21.75
CA GLU A 156 -8.84 -5.51 -21.69
C GLU A 156 -8.82 -4.11 -21.05
N SER A 157 -7.64 -3.50 -20.89
CA SER A 157 -7.44 -2.17 -20.28
C SER A 157 -7.82 -2.05 -18.79
N ASP A 158 -8.01 -3.16 -18.09
CA ASP A 158 -8.25 -3.25 -16.65
C ASP A 158 -6.94 -3.31 -15.84
N PHE A 159 -6.06 -2.32 -16.04
CA PHE A 159 -4.70 -2.30 -15.48
C PHE A 159 -4.64 -2.33 -13.94
N GLY A 160 -5.72 -1.90 -13.27
CA GLY A 160 -5.80 -1.95 -11.81
C GLY A 160 -5.67 -3.36 -11.23
N ALA A 161 -6.05 -4.41 -11.97
CA ALA A 161 -5.98 -5.78 -11.47
C ALA A 161 -4.53 -6.24 -11.22
N SER A 162 -3.64 -6.01 -12.20
CA SER A 162 -2.22 -6.33 -12.08
C SER A 162 -1.51 -5.42 -11.07
N LEU A 163 -1.91 -4.14 -10.97
CA LEU A 163 -1.40 -3.23 -9.94
C LEU A 163 -1.71 -3.74 -8.53
N GLN A 164 -2.96 -4.12 -8.25
CA GLN A 164 -3.39 -4.65 -6.96
C GLN A 164 -2.61 -5.92 -6.60
N LEU A 165 -2.54 -6.89 -7.52
CA LEU A 165 -1.83 -8.15 -7.32
C LEU A 165 -0.35 -7.90 -7.01
N GLY A 166 0.32 -7.06 -7.81
CA GLY A 166 1.72 -6.73 -7.61
C GLY A 166 2.01 -6.11 -6.24
N LEU A 167 1.14 -5.21 -5.76
CA LEU A 167 1.26 -4.59 -4.44
C LEU A 167 1.05 -5.61 -3.31
N ASP A 168 0.12 -6.54 -3.47
CA ASP A 168 -0.15 -7.58 -2.47
C ASP A 168 0.97 -8.60 -2.37
N LEU A 169 1.56 -9.00 -3.51
CA LEU A 169 2.76 -9.83 -3.55
C LEU A 169 3.94 -9.11 -2.88
N LEU A 170 4.13 -7.82 -3.17
CA LEU A 170 5.18 -7.00 -2.58
C LEU A 170 5.02 -6.88 -1.05
N ASN A 171 3.79 -6.78 -0.57
CA ASN A 171 3.50 -6.63 0.85
C ASN A 171 3.55 -7.95 1.65
N HIS A 172 3.84 -9.08 1.02
CA HIS A 172 3.89 -10.37 1.70
C HIS A 172 5.33 -10.79 2.05
N ASP A 173 6.09 -11.28 1.08
CA ASP A 173 7.43 -11.85 1.31
C ASP A 173 8.38 -11.57 0.14
N ALA A 174 9.69 -11.50 0.43
CA ALA A 174 10.72 -11.29 -0.57
C ALA A 174 10.77 -12.41 -1.63
N LEU A 175 10.31 -13.62 -1.29
CA LEU A 175 10.13 -14.74 -2.23
C LEU A 175 9.32 -14.32 -3.48
N PHE A 176 8.33 -13.45 -3.31
CA PHE A 176 7.44 -13.02 -4.38
C PHE A 176 7.91 -11.76 -5.10
N ALA A 177 9.09 -11.21 -4.74
CA ALA A 177 9.62 -9.98 -5.33
C ALA A 177 9.71 -10.02 -6.88
N PRO A 178 10.09 -11.14 -7.53
CA PRO A 178 10.09 -11.22 -9.00
C PRO A 178 8.69 -11.04 -9.62
N HIS A 179 7.70 -11.77 -9.10
CA HIS A 179 6.31 -11.68 -9.57
C HIS A 179 5.69 -10.31 -9.26
N ALA A 180 5.97 -9.76 -8.07
CA ALA A 180 5.58 -8.41 -7.71
C ALA A 180 6.16 -7.39 -8.69
N ALA A 181 7.45 -7.48 -9.01
CA ALA A 181 8.09 -6.58 -9.96
C ALA A 181 7.50 -6.70 -11.37
N GLN A 182 7.24 -7.93 -11.84
CA GLN A 182 6.60 -8.16 -13.13
C GLN A 182 5.25 -7.44 -13.21
N MET A 183 4.34 -7.71 -12.26
CA MET A 183 3.01 -7.13 -12.22
C MET A 183 3.04 -5.60 -12.08
N LEU A 184 3.86 -5.08 -11.15
CA LEU A 184 3.99 -3.65 -10.94
C LEU A 184 4.60 -2.94 -12.14
N CYS A 185 5.63 -3.49 -12.77
CA CYS A 185 6.24 -2.87 -13.95
C CYS A 185 5.24 -2.77 -15.10
N THR A 186 4.52 -3.86 -15.39
CA THR A 186 3.48 -3.87 -16.43
C THR A 186 2.39 -2.84 -16.12
N ALA A 187 1.81 -2.90 -14.93
CA ALA A 187 0.72 -2.02 -14.54
C ALA A 187 1.13 -0.54 -14.58
N TYR A 188 2.28 -0.20 -13.97
CA TYR A 188 2.75 1.18 -13.97
C TYR A 188 3.09 1.69 -15.36
N THR A 189 3.62 0.85 -16.26
CA THR A 189 3.89 1.26 -17.64
C THR A 189 2.59 1.53 -18.40
N LEU A 190 1.59 0.65 -18.29
CA LEU A 190 0.29 0.81 -18.94
C LEU A 190 -0.49 2.01 -18.40
N LEU A 191 -0.27 2.38 -17.13
CA LEU A 191 -0.83 3.57 -16.50
C LEU A 191 -0.04 4.86 -16.80
N GLY A 192 1.07 4.80 -17.55
CA GLY A 192 1.91 5.97 -17.82
C GLY A 192 2.74 6.45 -16.62
N ARG A 193 3.00 5.58 -15.63
CA ARG A 193 3.68 5.86 -14.36
C ARG A 193 5.09 5.27 -14.29
N GLU A 194 5.92 5.52 -15.31
CA GLU A 194 7.22 4.86 -15.51
C GLU A 194 8.21 4.99 -14.34
N GLY A 195 8.17 6.12 -13.61
CA GLY A 195 8.98 6.32 -12.41
C GLY A 195 8.74 5.24 -11.35
N TYR A 196 7.48 4.85 -11.15
CA TYR A 196 7.12 3.78 -10.22
C TYR A 196 7.50 2.39 -10.74
N ALA A 197 7.44 2.15 -12.05
CA ALA A 197 7.95 0.92 -12.65
C ALA A 197 9.46 0.75 -12.38
N THR A 198 10.22 1.84 -12.50
CA THR A 198 11.66 1.86 -12.20
C THR A 198 11.94 1.54 -10.73
N ILE A 199 11.22 2.19 -9.81
CA ILE A 199 11.35 1.94 -8.38
C ILE A 199 11.02 0.48 -8.04
N ALA A 200 9.90 -0.06 -8.56
CA ALA A 200 9.48 -1.43 -8.29
C ALA A 200 10.54 -2.46 -8.74
N ARG A 201 11.11 -2.26 -9.94
CA ARG A 201 12.16 -3.10 -10.51
C ARG A 201 13.44 -3.07 -9.67
N MET A 202 13.91 -1.88 -9.28
CA MET A 202 15.13 -1.75 -8.48
C MET A 202 14.94 -2.30 -7.06
N HIS A 203 13.80 -2.00 -6.45
CA HIS A 203 13.47 -2.48 -5.11
C HIS A 203 13.42 -4.02 -5.05
N ALA A 204 12.82 -4.68 -6.05
CA ALA A 204 12.77 -6.14 -6.10
C ALA A 204 14.16 -6.80 -6.25
N LYS A 205 15.07 -6.19 -7.01
CA LYS A 205 16.47 -6.66 -7.12
C LYS A 205 17.17 -6.65 -5.77
N GLN A 206 17.04 -5.54 -5.03
CA GLN A 206 17.67 -5.39 -3.71
C GLN A 206 17.04 -6.30 -2.66
N ARG A 207 15.72 -6.39 -2.63
CA ARG A 207 15.00 -7.19 -1.64
C ARG A 207 15.31 -8.70 -1.76
N ARG A 208 15.62 -9.17 -2.96
CA ARG A 208 16.11 -10.53 -3.18
C ARG A 208 17.53 -10.72 -2.63
N ALA A 209 18.43 -9.76 -2.86
CA ALA A 209 19.81 -9.82 -2.40
C ALA A 209 19.95 -9.80 -0.87
N THR A 210 19.02 -9.15 -0.16
CA THR A 210 19.01 -9.11 1.31
C THR A 210 18.30 -10.29 1.97
N ALA A 211 17.56 -11.10 1.21
CA ALA A 211 16.81 -12.25 1.72
C ALA A 211 17.56 -13.58 1.56
N SER A 212 18.60 -13.60 0.72
CA SER A 212 19.58 -14.68 0.55
C SER A 212 20.74 -14.54 1.52
#